data_AF-S8CP51-F1
#
_entry.id   AF-S8CP51-F1
#
_cell.length_a   1.000
_cell.length_b   1.000
_cell.length_c   1.000
_cell.angle_alpha   90.00
_cell.angle_beta   90.00
_cell.angle_gamma   90.00
#
_symmetry.space_group_name_H-M   'P 1'
#
loop_
_entity.id
_entity.type
_entity.pdbx_description
1 polymer ?
#
loop_
_entity_poly.entity_id
_entity_poly.type
_entity_poly.pdbx_seq_one_letter_code
_entity_poly.pdbx_strand_id
1 'polypeptide(L)'
;AIDFHMPCICSPLVRPGREAEAAPVISKQLSDTILRQGIIFFIIETSMINMEDLCLVSGKAAWMAYLDVYCLDADGALFDAALFSAVAAFSSLEIPTVSLNDEGRVVIVVPGEGEPINGENKKLNLKTLPFSLTCLLHKNYIVADPTAEEESVMETYLTVVLDSSTSRLLSLSKPGGSGLAQKAEIQECVEFAGKRVKELKKILNEAISDMDVD
;
A
#
# COMPACT_ATOMS: atom_id res chain seq x y z
N ALA A 1 11.96 -4.08 -1.94
CA ALA A 1 11.80 -3.89 -0.48
C ALA A 1 10.69 -2.86 -0.26
N ILE A 2 10.05 -2.83 0.91
CA ILE A 2 9.01 -1.85 1.22
C ILE A 2 9.34 -1.23 2.57
N ASP A 3 9.72 0.05 2.54
CA ASP A 3 10.18 0.79 3.71
C ASP A 3 9.31 2.03 3.92
N PHE A 4 9.00 2.34 5.18
CA PHE A 4 8.20 3.50 5.58
C PHE A 4 9.05 4.36 6.51
N HIS A 5 9.28 5.59 6.10
CA HIS A 5 10.14 6.54 6.78
C HIS A 5 9.32 7.65 7.42
N MET A 6 9.58 7.88 8.70
CA MET A 6 9.10 9.06 9.43
C MET A 6 10.29 10.00 9.67
N PRO A 7 10.52 11.00 8.79
CA PRO A 7 11.48 12.06 9.03
C PRO A 7 11.04 12.98 10.17
N CYS A 8 11.97 13.66 10.83
CA CYS A 8 11.66 14.52 12.00
C CYS A 8 10.76 15.73 11.70
N ILE A 9 10.55 16.04 10.42
CA ILE A 9 9.63 17.09 10.00
C ILE A 9 8.16 16.67 10.20
N CYS A 10 7.85 15.38 10.19
CA CYS A 10 6.46 14.90 10.18
C CYS A 10 5.76 14.99 11.53
N SER A 11 6.51 14.94 12.62
CA SER A 11 5.93 15.05 13.96
C SER A 11 7.00 15.45 14.97
N PRO A 12 6.65 16.29 15.97
CA PRO A 12 7.56 16.65 17.06
C PRO A 12 7.98 15.45 17.93
N LEU A 13 7.27 14.32 17.82
CA LEU A 13 7.58 13.08 18.55
C LEU A 13 8.77 12.32 17.93
N VAL A 14 9.05 12.57 16.65
CA VAL A 14 10.08 11.86 15.88
C VAL A 14 11.42 12.58 16.01
N ARG A 15 12.42 11.89 16.56
CA ARG A 15 13.75 12.45 16.79
C ARG A 15 14.76 11.93 15.78
N PRO A 16 15.79 12.71 15.41
CA PRO A 16 16.85 12.22 14.55
C PRO A 16 17.56 11.01 15.18
N GLY A 17 17.78 9.96 14.39
CA GLY A 17 18.57 8.79 14.74
C GLY A 17 17.79 7.61 15.32
N ARG A 18 16.80 7.83 16.20
CA ARG A 18 15.89 6.76 16.64
C ARG A 18 14.67 6.74 15.73
N GLU A 19 14.48 5.63 15.02
CA GLU A 19 13.27 5.42 14.24
C GLU A 19 12.03 5.43 15.14
N ALA A 20 10.96 6.06 14.64
CA ALA A 20 9.67 6.06 15.31
C ALA A 20 9.15 4.62 15.40
N GLU A 21 8.59 4.24 16.55
CA GLU A 21 8.10 2.86 16.76
C GLU A 21 6.99 2.47 15.78
N ALA A 22 6.22 3.44 15.30
CA ALA A 22 5.18 3.24 14.28
C ALA A 22 5.75 2.86 12.91
N ALA A 23 6.95 3.33 12.56
CA ALA A 23 7.52 3.15 11.23
C ALA A 23 7.72 1.67 10.84
N PRO A 24 8.45 0.84 11.62
CA PRO A 24 8.65 -0.56 11.27
C PRO A 24 7.36 -1.38 11.33
N VAL A 25 6.38 -0.98 12.16
CA VAL A 25 5.06 -1.62 12.23
C VAL A 25 4.31 -1.37 10.92
N ILE A 26 4.28 -0.13 10.44
CA ILE A 26 3.65 0.24 9.18
C ILE A 26 4.37 -0.41 8.00
N SER A 27 5.71 -0.39 7.94
CA SER A 27 6.48 -1.07 6.88
C SER A 27 6.14 -2.56 6.80
N LYS A 28 6.04 -3.22 7.95
CA LYS A 28 5.64 -4.62 8.01
C LYS A 28 4.20 -4.82 7.57
N GLN A 29 3.25 -4.02 8.05
CA GLN A 29 1.84 -4.13 7.66
C GLN A 29 1.65 -3.87 6.15
N LEU A 30 2.38 -2.91 5.57
CA LEU A 30 2.38 -2.64 4.13
C LEU A 30 2.97 -3.82 3.36
N SER A 31 4.12 -4.34 3.80
CA SER A 31 4.74 -5.54 3.23
C SER A 31 3.78 -6.74 3.24
N ASP A 32 3.14 -6.97 4.39
CA ASP A 32 2.19 -8.06 4.58
C ASP A 32 0.93 -7.87 3.72
N THR A 33 0.53 -6.65 3.41
CA THR A 33 -0.65 -6.36 2.58
C THR A 33 -0.34 -6.46 1.08
N ILE A 34 0.84 -5.97 0.65
CA ILE A 34 1.23 -5.80 -0.76
C ILE A 34 1.86 -7.07 -1.34
N LEU A 35 2.77 -7.71 -0.61
CA LEU A 35 3.61 -8.82 -1.11
C LEU A 35 3.03 -10.20 -0.83
N ARG A 36 1.81 -10.28 -0.28
CA ARG A 36 1.28 -11.54 0.24
C ARG A 36 0.97 -12.55 -0.87
N GLN A 37 1.98 -13.37 -1.19
CA GLN A 37 1.82 -14.74 -1.62
C GLN A 37 1.69 -15.59 -0.34
N GLY A 38 0.55 -16.26 -0.13
CA GLY A 38 0.15 -16.85 1.17
C GLY A 38 1.23 -17.72 1.84
N ILE A 39 1.31 -17.79 3.18
CA ILE A 39 0.70 -18.90 3.97
C ILE A 39 0.44 -18.54 5.45
N ILE A 40 0.94 -17.41 5.99
CA ILE A 40 0.85 -17.13 7.44
C ILE A 40 -0.20 -16.04 7.73
N PHE A 41 -1.26 -16.46 8.43
CA PHE A 41 -2.55 -15.81 8.73
C PHE A 41 -3.69 -16.05 7.71
N PHE A 42 -3.94 -17.33 7.42
CA PHE A 42 -5.21 -17.95 7.03
C PHE A 42 -6.19 -17.10 6.17
N ILE A 43 -6.23 -17.38 4.86
CA ILE A 43 -7.42 -17.46 3.96
C ILE A 43 -7.29 -16.72 2.61
N ILE A 44 -6.49 -15.66 2.44
CA ILE A 44 -6.59 -14.81 1.23
C ILE A 44 -5.23 -14.51 0.57
N GLU A 45 -5.13 -14.83 -0.72
CA GLU A 45 -4.03 -14.41 -1.60
C GLU A 45 -4.22 -12.93 -1.98
N THR A 46 -3.26 -12.07 -1.60
CA THR A 46 -3.26 -10.65 -1.95
C THR A 46 -1.96 -10.31 -2.67
N SER A 47 -1.77 -10.92 -3.85
CA SER A 47 -0.64 -10.56 -4.71
C SER A 47 -1.04 -9.37 -5.54
N MET A 48 -0.84 -8.15 -5.00
CA MET A 48 -1.09 -6.92 -5.74
C MET A 48 -0.23 -6.86 -7.00
N ILE A 49 1.05 -7.24 -6.88
CA ILE A 49 2.05 -7.21 -7.94
C ILE A 49 2.18 -8.59 -8.58
N ASN A 50 2.21 -8.66 -9.91
CA ASN A 50 2.50 -9.89 -10.63
C ASN A 50 4.02 -10.07 -10.78
N MET A 51 4.63 -10.95 -9.99
CA MET A 51 6.09 -11.19 -10.01
C MET A 51 6.60 -11.72 -11.36
N GLU A 52 5.72 -12.37 -12.14
CA GLU A 52 6.05 -12.85 -13.49
C GLU A 52 6.32 -11.70 -14.45
N ASP A 53 5.63 -10.56 -14.31
CA ASP A 53 5.82 -9.39 -15.15
C ASP A 53 7.16 -8.68 -14.89
N LEU A 54 7.79 -8.92 -13.74
CA LEU A 54 9.11 -8.40 -13.40
C LEU A 54 10.25 -9.32 -13.85
N CYS A 55 9.95 -10.55 -14.30
CA CYS A 55 10.96 -11.50 -14.76
C CYS A 55 11.36 -11.18 -16.21
N LEU A 56 12.65 -10.88 -16.43
CA LEU A 56 13.18 -10.62 -17.78
C LEU A 56 13.68 -11.92 -18.40
N VAL A 57 14.59 -12.59 -17.69
CA VAL A 57 15.19 -13.86 -18.11
C VAL A 57 15.21 -14.77 -16.90
N SER A 58 14.42 -15.85 -16.98
CA SER A 58 14.30 -16.83 -15.90
C SER A 58 15.67 -17.31 -15.44
N GLY A 59 15.94 -17.15 -14.14
CA GLY A 59 17.20 -17.56 -13.51
C GLY A 59 18.42 -16.67 -13.80
N LYS A 60 18.28 -15.58 -14.56
CA LYS A 60 19.40 -14.66 -14.87
C LYS A 60 19.12 -13.22 -14.48
N ALA A 61 17.97 -12.68 -14.85
CA ALA A 61 17.66 -11.26 -14.67
C ALA A 61 16.18 -11.06 -14.35
N ALA A 62 15.92 -10.24 -13.34
CA ALA A 62 14.59 -9.79 -12.97
C ALA A 62 14.67 -8.36 -12.42
N TRP A 63 13.58 -7.62 -12.55
CA TRP A 63 13.44 -6.30 -11.95
C TRP A 63 13.27 -6.41 -10.44
N MET A 64 13.90 -5.48 -9.73
CA MET A 64 13.76 -5.34 -8.29
C MET A 64 13.03 -4.02 -8.00
N ALA A 65 11.81 -4.12 -7.50
CA ALA A 65 11.02 -2.96 -7.09
C ALA A 65 11.33 -2.58 -5.64
N TYR A 66 11.55 -1.29 -5.42
CA TYR A 66 11.68 -0.67 -4.12
C TYR A 66 10.53 0.33 -3.94
N LEU A 67 9.90 0.31 -2.78
CA LEU A 67 8.89 1.26 -2.39
C LEU A 67 9.33 1.91 -1.08
N ASP A 68 9.65 3.20 -1.16
CA ASP A 68 9.98 4.00 -0.01
C ASP A 68 8.88 5.04 0.18
N VAL A 69 8.16 4.96 1.30
CA VAL A 69 7.09 5.90 1.65
C VAL A 69 7.61 6.86 2.70
N TYR A 70 7.61 8.15 2.39
CA TYR A 70 8.04 9.20 3.32
C TYR A 70 6.82 9.95 3.86
N CYS A 71 6.60 9.85 5.17
CA CYS A 71 5.58 10.63 5.85
C CYS A 71 6.05 12.08 6.01
N LEU A 72 5.32 13.04 5.45
CA LEU A 72 5.68 14.46 5.55
C LEU A 72 4.99 15.17 6.71
N ASP A 73 3.76 14.78 7.01
CA ASP A 73 2.95 15.30 8.11
C ASP A 73 2.15 14.14 8.70
N ALA A 74 2.22 13.99 10.02
CA ALA A 74 1.63 12.86 10.72
C ALA A 74 0.46 13.33 11.59
N ASP A 75 -0.73 13.39 11.00
CA ASP A 75 -1.97 13.80 11.66
C ASP A 75 -2.99 12.65 11.78
N GLY A 76 -2.53 11.49 12.21
CA GLY A 76 -3.36 10.29 12.40
C GLY A 76 -3.53 9.43 11.14
N ALA A 77 -4.12 8.25 11.33
CA ALA A 77 -4.43 7.27 10.27
C ALA A 77 -3.25 6.97 9.31
N LEU A 78 -2.01 6.97 9.82
CA LEU A 78 -0.79 6.88 9.02
C LEU A 78 -0.76 5.68 8.07
N PHE A 79 -1.31 4.55 8.50
CA PHE A 79 -1.36 3.35 7.68
C PHE A 79 -2.25 3.51 6.44
N ASP A 80 -3.38 4.20 6.57
CA ASP A 80 -4.33 4.41 5.47
C ASP A 80 -3.73 5.31 4.39
N ALA A 81 -3.11 6.42 4.81
CA ALA A 81 -2.40 7.30 3.91
C ALA A 81 -1.22 6.57 3.22
N ALA A 82 -0.45 5.79 3.98
CA ALA A 82 0.69 5.06 3.46
C ALA A 82 0.26 4.00 2.44
N LEU A 83 -0.77 3.21 2.73
CA LEU A 83 -1.27 2.18 1.81
C LEU A 83 -1.85 2.81 0.55
N PHE A 84 -2.62 3.90 0.68
CA PHE A 84 -3.16 4.61 -0.48
C PHE A 84 -2.05 5.17 -1.37
N SER A 85 -1.02 5.77 -0.77
CA SER A 85 0.15 6.29 -1.51
C SER A 85 0.92 5.18 -2.24
N ALA A 86 1.09 4.03 -1.60
CA ALA A 86 1.74 2.86 -2.21
C ALA A 86 0.95 2.35 -3.42
N VAL A 87 -0.38 2.22 -3.28
CA VAL A 87 -1.25 1.77 -4.38
C VAL A 87 -1.22 2.76 -5.53
N ALA A 88 -1.27 4.06 -5.24
CA ALA A 88 -1.16 5.09 -6.26
C ALA A 88 0.19 5.03 -7.00
N ALA A 89 1.30 4.93 -6.26
CA ALA A 89 2.65 4.86 -6.83
C ALA A 89 2.83 3.64 -7.74
N PHE A 90 2.32 2.46 -7.34
CA PHE A 90 2.37 1.27 -8.18
C PHE A 90 1.44 1.35 -9.39
N SER A 91 0.33 2.09 -9.30
CA SER A 91 -0.60 2.28 -10.41
C SER A 91 -0.05 3.22 -11.49
N SER A 92 0.77 4.20 -11.10
CA SER A 92 1.47 5.11 -12.01
C SER A 92 2.84 4.59 -12.47
N LEU A 93 3.30 3.44 -11.97
CA LEU A 93 4.63 2.93 -12.26
C LEU A 93 4.71 2.37 -13.69
N GLU A 94 5.59 2.95 -14.50
CA GLU A 94 5.95 2.43 -15.82
C GLU A 94 7.30 1.70 -15.76
N ILE A 95 7.32 0.47 -16.26
CA ILE A 95 8.55 -0.31 -16.36
C ILE A 95 9.23 0.02 -17.70
N PRO A 96 10.47 0.53 -17.68
CA PRO A 96 11.19 0.86 -18.91
C PRO A 96 11.55 -0.40 -19.70
N THR A 97 11.53 -0.27 -21.02
CA THR A 97 11.91 -1.37 -21.93
C THR A 97 13.41 -1.65 -21.88
N VAL A 98 13.77 -2.93 -21.84
CA VAL A 98 15.16 -3.41 -21.85
C VAL A 98 15.40 -4.38 -23.00
N SER A 99 16.61 -4.33 -23.57
CA SER A 99 17.15 -5.27 -24.54
C SER A 99 18.33 -6.02 -23.94
N LEU A 100 18.68 -7.17 -24.51
CA LEU A 100 19.88 -7.91 -24.19
C LEU A 100 20.90 -7.58 -25.27
N ASN A 101 22.06 -7.06 -24.86
CA ASN A 101 23.19 -6.97 -25.78
C ASN A 101 23.73 -8.37 -26.09
N ASP A 102 24.49 -8.50 -27.18
CA ASP A 102 25.12 -9.76 -27.63
C ASP A 102 26.02 -10.43 -26.57
N GLU A 103 26.43 -9.70 -25.53
CA GLU A 103 27.20 -10.18 -24.39
C GLU A 103 26.34 -10.72 -23.22
N GLY A 104 25.01 -10.78 -23.38
CA GLY A 104 24.07 -11.24 -22.36
C GLY A 104 23.84 -10.22 -21.22
N ARG A 105 24.25 -8.97 -21.40
CA ARG A 105 23.99 -7.87 -20.46
C ARG A 105 22.67 -7.19 -20.81
N VAL A 106 21.85 -6.95 -19.78
CA VAL A 106 20.59 -6.20 -19.91
C VAL A 106 20.92 -4.72 -20.04
N VAL A 107 20.48 -4.09 -21.12
CA VAL A 107 20.62 -2.66 -21.38
C VAL A 107 19.23 -2.04 -21.53
N ILE A 108 19.02 -0.86 -20.95
CA ILE A 108 17.79 -0.11 -21.10
C ILE A 108 17.75 0.45 -22.52
N VAL A 109 16.70 0.14 -23.28
CA VAL A 109 16.54 0.65 -24.64
C VAL A 109 16.15 2.11 -24.55
N VAL A 110 17.06 3.00 -24.97
CA VAL A 110 16.72 4.39 -25.25
C VAL A 110 15.98 4.40 -26.60
N PRO A 111 14.85 5.12 -26.76
CA PRO A 111 14.09 5.11 -28.00
C PRO A 111 15.00 5.52 -29.18
N GLY A 112 15.29 4.57 -30.07
CA GLY A 112 16.13 4.78 -31.26
C GLY A 112 17.22 3.72 -31.51
N GLU A 113 17.63 2.92 -30.52
CA GLU A 113 18.70 1.91 -30.70
C GLU A 113 18.34 0.56 -30.06
N GLY A 114 17.99 -0.43 -30.88
CA GLY A 114 17.89 -1.85 -30.50
C GLY A 114 16.51 -2.49 -30.70
N GLU A 115 16.50 -3.78 -31.06
CA GLU A 115 15.27 -4.58 -31.08
C GLU A 115 14.82 -4.87 -29.64
N PRO A 116 13.61 -4.43 -29.25
CA PRO A 116 13.17 -4.51 -27.87
C PRO A 116 12.65 -5.93 -27.55
N ILE A 117 13.00 -6.47 -26.37
CA ILE A 117 12.60 -7.84 -25.95
C ILE A 117 11.20 -7.85 -25.36
N ASN A 118 10.86 -6.81 -24.61
CA ASN A 118 9.49 -6.44 -24.28
C ASN A 118 9.15 -5.25 -25.18
N GLY A 119 7.91 -5.10 -25.67
CA GLY A 119 7.53 -3.96 -26.51
C GLY A 119 7.64 -2.58 -25.84
N GLU A 120 6.69 -1.69 -26.13
CA GLU A 120 6.62 -0.35 -25.53
C GLU A 120 6.55 -0.38 -23.99
N ASN A 121 6.78 0.78 -23.35
CA ASN A 121 6.69 0.96 -21.89
C ASN A 121 5.47 0.25 -21.31
N LYS A 122 5.69 -0.70 -20.40
CA LYS A 122 4.60 -1.52 -19.85
C LYS A 122 4.20 -0.97 -18.48
N LYS A 123 2.94 -0.54 -18.35
CA LYS A 123 2.33 -0.27 -17.05
C LYS A 123 2.28 -1.58 -16.24
N LEU A 124 2.60 -1.52 -14.95
CA LEU A 124 2.59 -2.70 -14.09
C LEU A 124 1.16 -3.23 -13.94
N ASN A 125 0.94 -4.52 -14.24
CA ASN A 125 -0.37 -5.14 -14.06
C ASN A 125 -0.63 -5.41 -12.58
N LEU A 126 -1.53 -4.63 -11.98
CA LEU A 126 -1.98 -4.83 -10.61
C LEU A 126 -3.23 -5.73 -10.58
N LYS A 127 -3.17 -6.85 -9.83
CA LYS A 127 -4.29 -7.80 -9.74
C LYS A 127 -5.39 -7.33 -8.79
N THR A 128 -5.00 -6.75 -7.67
CA THR A 128 -5.90 -6.30 -6.59
C THR A 128 -5.43 -4.96 -6.06
N LEU A 129 -6.36 -4.09 -5.67
CA LEU A 129 -6.05 -2.76 -5.13
C LEU A 129 -6.53 -2.71 -3.68
N PRO A 130 -5.65 -2.92 -2.70
CA PRO A 130 -6.00 -2.91 -1.28
C PRO A 130 -6.20 -1.47 -0.79
N PHE A 131 -7.29 -1.22 -0.07
CA PHE A 131 -7.53 0.04 0.61
C PHE A 131 -7.85 -0.24 2.06
N SER A 132 -7.34 0.60 2.96
CA SER A 132 -7.58 0.46 4.39
C SER A 132 -8.42 1.61 4.93
N LEU A 133 -9.09 1.30 6.04
CA LEU A 133 -9.77 2.27 6.88
C LEU A 133 -9.47 1.93 8.34
N THR A 134 -8.87 2.88 9.04
CA THR A 134 -8.67 2.87 10.48
C THR A 134 -9.88 3.52 11.14
N CYS A 135 -10.46 2.80 12.10
CA CYS A 135 -11.55 3.24 12.93
C CYS A 135 -11.15 3.17 14.41
N LEU A 136 -11.49 4.20 15.18
CA LEU A 136 -11.42 4.19 16.63
C LEU A 136 -12.75 3.72 17.21
N LEU A 137 -12.65 2.84 18.22
CA LEU A 137 -13.81 2.31 18.93
C LEU A 137 -13.83 2.88 20.35
N HIS A 138 -14.91 3.59 20.69
CA HIS A 138 -15.13 4.07 22.05
C HIS A 138 -16.57 3.88 22.48
N LYS A 139 -16.78 2.94 23.42
CA LYS A 139 -18.11 2.56 23.92
C LYS A 139 -19.00 2.15 22.74
N ASN A 140 -19.98 2.99 22.38
CA ASN A 140 -20.91 2.75 21.27
C ASN A 140 -20.65 3.68 20.07
N TYR A 141 -19.53 4.40 20.06
CA TYR A 141 -19.16 5.31 18.98
C TYR A 141 -18.00 4.74 18.17
N ILE A 142 -18.14 4.81 16.86
CA ILE A 142 -17.12 4.48 15.87
C ILE A 142 -16.72 5.79 15.21
N VAL A 143 -15.43 6.12 15.27
CA VAL A 143 -14.85 7.27 14.57
C VAL A 143 -13.98 6.71 13.45
N ALA A 144 -14.28 7.05 12.20
CA ALA A 144 -13.50 6.62 11.05
C ALA A 144 -12.50 7.72 10.66
N ASP A 145 -11.31 7.34 10.21
CA ASP A 145 -10.24 8.27 9.78
C ASP A 145 -9.83 9.26 10.89
N PRO A 146 -9.23 8.77 11.99
CA PRO A 146 -8.95 9.60 13.15
C PRO A 146 -7.75 10.53 12.96
N THR A 147 -7.85 11.69 13.59
CA THR A 147 -6.75 12.65 13.75
C THR A 147 -5.74 12.22 14.81
N ALA A 148 -4.54 12.81 14.82
CA ALA A 148 -3.53 12.51 15.84
C ALA A 148 -4.03 12.82 17.26
N GLU A 149 -4.87 13.85 17.43
CA GLU A 149 -5.48 14.17 18.72
C GLU A 149 -6.44 13.07 19.18
N GLU A 150 -7.30 12.57 18.29
CA GLU A 150 -8.23 11.48 18.61
C GLU A 150 -7.50 10.18 18.92
N GLU A 151 -6.45 9.86 18.17
CA GLU A 151 -5.59 8.71 18.44
C GLU A 151 -4.92 8.80 19.82
N SER A 152 -4.60 9.99 20.31
CA SER A 152 -3.95 10.17 21.62
C SER A 152 -4.87 9.88 22.81
N VAL A 153 -6.18 10.02 22.64
CA VAL A 153 -7.19 9.87 23.70
C VAL A 153 -7.80 8.48 23.71
N MET A 154 -7.81 7.81 22.57
CA MET A 154 -8.56 6.58 22.35
C MET A 154 -7.66 5.36 22.56
N GLU A 155 -8.19 4.31 23.19
CA GLU A 155 -7.37 3.13 23.51
C GLU A 155 -7.52 1.98 22.51
N THR A 156 -8.59 1.99 21.71
CA THR A 156 -8.97 0.86 20.83
C THR A 156 -9.05 1.31 19.38
N TYR A 157 -8.18 0.71 18.57
CA TYR A 157 -8.04 0.97 17.14
C TYR A 157 -8.37 -0.30 16.37
N LEU A 158 -9.06 -0.16 15.24
CA LEU A 158 -9.38 -1.23 14.32
C LEU A 158 -9.04 -0.78 12.91
N THR A 159 -8.11 -1.46 12.26
CA THR A 159 -7.78 -1.22 10.85
C THR A 159 -8.37 -2.34 10.01
N VAL A 160 -9.24 -1.96 9.07
CA VAL A 160 -9.88 -2.87 8.12
C VAL A 160 -9.25 -2.64 6.76
N VAL A 161 -8.77 -3.70 6.10
CA VAL A 161 -8.24 -3.63 4.74
C VAL A 161 -9.14 -4.40 3.80
N LEU A 162 -9.65 -3.75 2.75
CA LEU A 162 -10.53 -4.34 1.74
C LEU A 162 -9.90 -4.25 0.36
N ASP A 163 -10.18 -5.23 -0.49
CA ASP A 163 -9.86 -5.13 -1.91
C ASP A 163 -10.95 -4.34 -2.66
N SER A 164 -10.54 -3.36 -3.46
CA SER A 164 -11.44 -2.53 -4.26
C SER A 164 -12.12 -3.26 -5.42
N SER A 165 -11.53 -4.35 -5.90
CA SER A 165 -12.07 -5.09 -7.04
C SER A 165 -13.13 -6.11 -6.61
N THR A 166 -12.84 -6.87 -5.55
CA THR A 166 -13.72 -7.94 -5.06
C THR A 166 -14.53 -7.57 -3.82
N SER A 167 -14.28 -6.40 -3.22
CA SER A 167 -14.85 -5.99 -1.91
C SER A 167 -14.63 -7.03 -0.81
N ARG A 168 -13.58 -7.86 -0.93
CA ARG A 168 -13.23 -8.89 0.05
C ARG A 168 -12.38 -8.26 1.16
N LEU A 169 -12.65 -8.67 2.38
CA LEU A 169 -11.82 -8.34 3.54
C LEU A 169 -10.47 -9.03 3.41
N LEU A 170 -9.39 -8.27 3.26
CA LEU A 170 -8.02 -8.80 3.14
C LEU A 170 -7.37 -9.00 4.50
N SER A 171 -7.50 -7.99 5.36
CA SER A 171 -6.89 -7.98 6.68
C SER A 171 -7.75 -7.21 7.67
N LEU A 172 -7.73 -7.68 8.91
CA LEU A 172 -8.32 -7.00 10.06
C LEU A 172 -7.26 -6.95 11.14
N SER A 173 -6.83 -5.75 11.52
CA SER A 173 -5.81 -5.55 12.53
C SER A 173 -6.37 -4.80 13.72
N LYS A 174 -6.26 -5.40 14.89
CA LYS A 174 -6.54 -4.77 16.19
C LYS A 174 -5.26 -4.84 17.01
N PRO A 175 -4.41 -3.80 17.00
CA PRO A 175 -3.08 -3.84 17.64
C PRO A 175 -3.12 -3.90 19.17
N GLY A 176 -4.28 -3.66 19.80
CA GLY A 176 -4.44 -3.70 21.25
C GLY A 176 -5.68 -2.93 21.72
N GLY A 177 -5.72 -2.61 23.01
CA GLY A 177 -6.77 -1.80 23.61
C GLY A 177 -7.63 -2.55 24.63
N SER A 178 -8.14 -1.81 25.61
CA SER A 178 -9.01 -2.31 26.69
C SER A 178 -10.42 -2.68 26.20
N GLY A 179 -10.86 -2.09 25.08
CA GLY A 179 -12.17 -2.34 24.48
C GLY A 179 -12.24 -3.70 23.80
N LEU A 180 -13.27 -4.48 24.12
CA LEU A 180 -13.70 -5.62 23.31
C LEU A 180 -14.46 -5.08 22.10
N ALA A 181 -13.89 -5.25 20.90
CA ALA A 181 -14.60 -4.95 19.67
C ALA A 181 -15.72 -5.97 19.51
N GLN A 182 -16.96 -5.51 19.64
CA GLN A 182 -18.12 -6.38 19.45
C GLN A 182 -18.26 -6.74 17.97
N LYS A 183 -18.84 -7.91 17.70
CA LYS A 183 -19.04 -8.36 16.31
C LYS A 183 -19.86 -7.35 15.49
N ALA A 184 -20.84 -6.69 16.11
CA ALA A 184 -21.66 -5.67 15.46
C ALA A 184 -20.82 -4.46 15.02
N GLU A 185 -19.95 -3.94 15.91
CA GLU A 185 -19.08 -2.80 15.62
C GLU A 185 -18.08 -3.11 14.50
N ILE A 186 -17.51 -4.32 14.49
CA ILE A 186 -16.60 -4.77 13.42
C ILE A 186 -17.35 -4.82 12.09
N GLN A 187 -18.56 -5.37 12.07
CA GLN A 187 -19.36 -5.43 10.86
C GLN A 187 -19.69 -4.03 10.33
N GLU A 188 -20.04 -3.11 11.21
CA GLU A 188 -20.30 -1.72 10.85
C GLU A 188 -19.04 -1.02 10.30
N CYS A 189 -17.87 -1.25 10.92
CA CYS A 189 -16.59 -0.75 10.40
C CYS A 189 -16.27 -1.29 9.00
N VAL A 190 -16.56 -2.57 8.74
CA VAL A 190 -16.38 -3.17 7.40
C VAL A 190 -17.32 -2.53 6.37
N GLU A 191 -18.56 -2.23 6.76
CA GLU A 191 -19.51 -1.52 5.89
C GLU A 191 -19.06 -0.09 5.59
N PHE A 192 -18.54 0.64 6.59
CA PHE A 192 -17.95 1.96 6.39
C PHE A 192 -16.71 1.92 5.48
N ALA A 193 -15.81 0.97 5.71
CA ALA A 193 -14.66 0.74 4.85
C ALA A 193 -15.11 0.49 3.42
N GLY A 194 -16.12 -0.36 3.20
CA GLY A 194 -16.64 -0.65 1.86
C GLY A 194 -17.20 0.58 1.12
N LYS A 195 -17.77 1.55 1.83
CA LYS A 195 -18.20 2.83 1.24
C LYS A 195 -16.98 3.70 0.89
N ARG A 196 -16.04 3.84 1.83
CA ARG A 196 -14.83 4.64 1.66
C ARG A 196 -13.94 4.16 0.51
N VAL A 197 -13.78 2.84 0.36
CA VAL A 197 -13.01 2.25 -0.75
C VAL A 197 -13.58 2.66 -2.12
N LYS A 198 -14.90 2.77 -2.26
CA LYS A 198 -15.52 3.20 -3.53
C LYS A 198 -15.19 4.66 -3.85
N GLU A 199 -15.18 5.52 -2.85
CA GLU A 199 -14.80 6.94 -3.00
C GLU A 199 -13.32 7.07 -3.36
N LEU A 200 -12.44 6.40 -2.62
CA LEU A 200 -10.99 6.43 -2.86
C LEU A 200 -10.63 5.86 -4.24
N LYS A 201 -11.32 4.82 -4.70
CA LYS A 201 -11.15 4.28 -6.05
C LYS A 201 -11.48 5.32 -7.12
N LYS A 202 -12.56 6.09 -6.92
CA LYS A 202 -12.96 7.14 -7.85
C LYS A 202 -11.88 8.22 -7.93
N ILE A 203 -11.40 8.69 -6.77
CA ILE A 203 -10.33 9.70 -6.69
C ILE A 203 -9.05 9.19 -7.36
N LEU A 204 -8.67 7.93 -7.11
CA LEU A 204 -7.48 7.33 -7.73
C LEU A 204 -7.58 7.31 -9.26
N ASN A 205 -8.73 6.90 -9.79
CA ASN A 205 -8.94 6.85 -11.24
C ASN A 205 -8.93 8.26 -11.87
N GLU A 206 -9.54 9.25 -11.20
CA GLU A 206 -9.51 10.65 -11.63
C GLU A 206 -8.06 11.19 -11.65
N ALA A 207 -7.29 10.92 -10.59
CA ALA A 207 -5.89 11.34 -10.52
C ALA A 207 -5.01 10.67 -11.60
N ILE A 208 -5.22 9.39 -11.88
CA ILE A 208 -4.49 8.68 -12.95
C ILE A 208 -4.87 9.26 -14.33
N SER A 209 -6.16 9.54 -14.56
CA SER A 209 -6.59 10.13 -15.83
C SER A 209 -6.02 11.53 -16.05
N ASP A 210 -5.84 12.33 -15.00
CA ASP A 210 -5.24 13.65 -15.11
C ASP A 210 -3.74 13.58 -15.44
N MET A 211 -3.03 12.54 -14.98
CA MET A 211 -1.60 12.34 -15.28
C MET A 211 -1.34 11.83 -16.71
N ASP A 212 -2.26 11.06 -17.29
CA ASP A 212 -2.12 10.51 -18.66
C ASP A 212 -2.41 11.57 -19.76
N VAL A 213 -2.83 12.79 -19.40
CA VAL A 213 -3.25 13.86 -20.34
C VAL A 213 -2.13 14.87 -20.67
N ASP A 214 -0.96 14.75 -20.05
CA ASP A 214 0.25 15.54 -20.35
C ASP A 214 1.26 14.79 -21.23
#